data_AF-A0A8J4SH08-F1
#
_entry.id   AF-A0A8J4SH08-F1
#
_cell.length_a   1.000
_cell.length_b   1.000
_cell.length_c   1.000
_cell.angle_alpha   90.00
_cell.angle_beta   90.00
_cell.angle_gamma   90.00
#
_symmetry.space_group_name_H-M   'P 1'
#
loop_
_entity.id
_entity.type
_entity.pdbx_description
1 polymer ?
#
loop_
_entity_poly.entity_id
_entity_poly.type
_entity_poly.pdbx_seq_one_letter_code
_entity_poly.pdbx_strand_id
1 'polypeptide(L)'
;MSRQTVRSLDSKRVTAELFTLTYGSLVAAIVKDFETDVEINDQLGKIGFNIGLRIVEDYLARGNPGRCADFKETAAAIVKGFKLFLGITPTISKFSAAGDEFSLILDTNPLTDFVDLPPKHSNLLYSNVLAGAIRGALHNVSR
;
A
#
# COMPACT_ATOMS: atom_id res chain seq x y z
N MET A 1 -31.99 9.08 25.09
CA MET A 1 -30.61 9.01 24.56
C MET A 1 -30.64 8.13 23.31
N SER A 2 -30.67 8.73 22.13
CA SER A 2 -30.79 8.02 20.85
C SER A 2 -29.49 7.26 20.56
N ARG A 3 -29.59 5.94 20.38
CA ARG A 3 -28.50 5.10 19.87
C ARG A 3 -28.26 5.53 18.42
N GLN A 4 -27.20 6.30 18.17
CA GLN A 4 -26.70 6.51 16.82
C GLN A 4 -26.29 5.14 16.26
N THR A 5 -27.12 4.62 15.35
CA THR A 5 -26.75 3.58 14.39
C THR A 5 -25.51 4.06 13.65
N VAL A 6 -24.37 3.43 13.93
CA VAL A 6 -23.14 3.55 13.13
C VAL A 6 -23.52 3.18 11.71
N ARG A 7 -23.63 4.17 10.81
CA ARG A 7 -23.72 3.95 9.38
C ARG A 7 -22.46 3.18 9.00
N SER A 8 -22.59 1.90 8.67
CA SER A 8 -21.55 1.21 7.91
C SER A 8 -21.37 2.02 6.63
N LEU A 9 -20.22 2.67 6.48
CA LEU A 9 -19.82 3.25 5.20
C LEU A 9 -19.65 2.07 4.25
N ASP A 10 -20.69 1.79 3.46
CA ASP A 10 -20.61 0.81 2.39
C ASP A 10 -19.55 1.30 1.41
N SER A 11 -18.35 0.71 1.50
CA SER A 11 -17.27 0.97 0.57
C SER A 11 -17.74 0.47 -0.78
N LYS A 12 -18.10 1.38 -1.69
CA LYS A 12 -18.50 1.04 -3.04
C LYS A 12 -17.36 0.23 -3.67
N ARG A 13 -17.63 -1.04 -3.98
CA ARG A 13 -16.67 -1.88 -4.69
C ARG A 13 -16.59 -1.36 -6.12
N VAL A 14 -15.42 -0.82 -6.47
CA VAL A 14 -15.07 -0.41 -7.83
C VAL A 14 -14.16 -1.49 -8.41
N THR A 15 -14.17 -1.67 -9.73
CA THR A 15 -13.29 -2.62 -10.41
C THR A 15 -11.82 -2.24 -10.21
N ALA A 16 -10.96 -3.24 -9.98
CA ALA A 16 -9.52 -3.04 -9.80
C ALA A 16 -8.88 -2.35 -11.03
N GLU A 17 -9.39 -2.65 -12.23
CA GLU A 17 -8.93 -2.06 -13.49
C GLU A 17 -8.97 -0.53 -13.50
N LEU A 18 -10.03 0.09 -12.94
CA LEU A 18 -10.11 1.54 -12.89
C LEU A 18 -8.98 2.12 -12.03
N PHE A 19 -8.69 1.47 -10.90
CA PHE A 19 -7.60 1.88 -10.03
C PHE A 19 -6.23 1.67 -10.70
N THR A 20 -6.02 0.53 -11.35
CA THR A 20 -4.79 0.22 -12.08
C THR A 20 -4.52 1.24 -13.19
N LEU A 21 -5.51 1.55 -14.03
CA LEU A 21 -5.35 2.52 -15.11
C LEU A 21 -5.13 3.95 -14.60
N THR A 22 -5.78 4.31 -13.49
CA THR A 22 -5.56 5.60 -12.82
C THR A 22 -4.14 5.69 -12.27
N TYR A 23 -3.65 4.61 -11.65
CA TYR A 23 -2.27 4.52 -11.18
C TYR A 23 -1.27 4.60 -12.34
N GLY A 24 -1.51 3.90 -13.44
CA GLY A 24 -0.68 3.99 -14.64
C GLY A 24 -0.62 5.39 -15.22
N SER A 25 -1.74 6.11 -15.23
CA SER A 25 -1.80 7.51 -15.67
C SER A 25 -0.99 8.43 -14.75
N LEU A 26 -1.04 8.21 -13.43
CA LEU A 26 -0.22 8.92 -12.46
C LEU A 26 1.27 8.66 -12.68
N VAL A 27 1.68 7.40 -12.83
CA VAL A 27 3.09 7.05 -13.09
C VAL A 27 3.56 7.67 -14.41
N ALA A 28 2.74 7.61 -15.47
CA ALA A 28 3.08 8.21 -16.76
C ALA A 28 3.29 9.74 -16.66
N ALA A 29 2.47 10.44 -15.85
CA ALA A 29 2.67 11.86 -15.58
C ALA A 29 4.00 12.12 -14.85
N ILE A 30 4.29 11.36 -13.79
CA ILE A 30 5.55 11.51 -13.02
C ILE A 30 6.77 11.20 -13.92
N VAL A 31 6.73 10.13 -14.72
CA VAL A 31 7.82 9.79 -15.65
C VAL A 31 8.07 10.90 -16.67
N LYS A 32 7.04 11.68 -17.04
CA LYS A 32 7.18 12.82 -17.93
C LYS A 32 7.79 14.04 -17.23
N ASP A 33 7.47 14.23 -15.96
CA ASP A 33 7.88 15.40 -15.17
C ASP A 33 9.27 15.25 -14.55
N PHE A 34 9.81 14.03 -14.47
CA PHE A 34 11.12 13.72 -13.87
C PHE A 34 12.03 12.96 -14.85
N GLU A 35 13.33 13.23 -14.80
CA GLU A 35 14.29 12.70 -15.78
C GLU A 35 14.89 11.35 -15.35
N THR A 36 14.98 11.10 -14.04
CA THR A 36 15.69 9.94 -13.49
C THR A 36 14.77 8.98 -12.72
N ASP A 37 15.05 7.67 -12.82
CA ASP A 37 14.32 6.63 -12.09
C ASP A 37 14.35 6.86 -10.57
N VAL A 38 15.44 7.44 -10.05
CA VAL A 38 15.60 7.75 -8.63
C VAL A 38 14.57 8.79 -8.18
N GLU A 39 14.45 9.89 -8.90
CA GLU A 39 13.47 10.94 -8.57
C GLU A 39 12.04 10.43 -8.69
N ILE A 40 11.75 9.64 -9.73
CA ILE A 40 10.43 9.03 -9.92
C ILE A 40 10.11 8.10 -8.74
N ASN A 41 11.05 7.25 -8.33
CA ASN A 41 10.91 6.36 -7.18
C ASN A 41 10.64 7.13 -5.89
N ASP A 42 11.37 8.22 -5.65
CA ASP A 42 11.19 9.07 -4.47
C ASP A 42 9.81 9.73 -4.45
N GLN A 43 9.33 10.22 -5.60
CA GLN A 43 7.98 10.80 -5.71
C GLN A 43 6.89 9.76 -5.45
N LEU A 44 6.99 8.57 -6.06
CA LEU A 44 6.03 7.48 -5.81
C LEU A 44 6.03 7.09 -4.33
N GLY A 45 7.21 6.99 -3.70
CA GLY A 45 7.35 6.72 -2.28
C GLY A 45 6.74 7.81 -1.39
N LYS A 46 6.87 9.09 -1.76
CA LYS A 46 6.29 10.23 -1.04
C LYS A 46 4.77 10.29 -1.15
N ILE A 47 4.24 10.05 -2.35
CA ILE A 47 2.79 9.94 -2.58
C ILE A 47 2.24 8.79 -1.72
N GLY A 48 2.88 7.63 -1.77
CA GLY A 48 2.53 6.49 -0.94
C GLY A 48 2.52 6.82 0.54
N PHE A 49 3.57 7.47 1.05
CA PHE A 49 3.66 7.86 2.46
C PHE A 49 2.49 8.73 2.91
N ASN A 50 2.12 9.73 2.11
CA ASN A 50 0.98 10.60 2.42
C ASN A 50 -0.37 9.85 2.36
N ILE A 51 -0.51 8.89 1.45
CA ILE A 51 -1.68 7.99 1.42
C ILE A 51 -1.71 7.15 2.70
N GLY A 52 -0.58 6.54 3.06
CA GLY A 52 -0.41 5.71 4.26
C GLY A 52 -0.85 6.40 5.55
N LEU A 53 -0.44 7.66 5.72
CA LEU A 53 -0.81 8.48 6.88
C LEU A 53 -2.32 8.64 7.07
N ARG A 54 -3.10 8.62 5.98
CA ARG A 54 -4.56 8.81 5.99
C ARG A 54 -5.32 7.50 5.99
N ILE A 55 -4.90 6.54 5.16
CA ILE A 55 -5.63 5.29 4.96
C ILE A 55 -5.62 4.39 6.19
N VAL A 56 -4.61 4.55 7.06
CA VAL A 56 -4.51 3.80 8.31
C VAL A 56 -5.68 4.06 9.26
N GLU A 57 -6.26 5.26 9.25
CA GLU A 57 -7.45 5.58 10.05
C GLU A 57 -8.67 4.75 9.58
N ASP A 58 -8.86 4.63 8.26
CA ASP A 58 -9.90 3.77 7.68
C ASP A 58 -9.65 2.29 8.00
N TYR A 59 -8.39 1.84 7.93
CA TYR A 59 -8.00 0.48 8.29
C TYR A 59 -8.33 0.16 9.75
N LEU A 60 -7.99 1.05 10.69
CA LEU A 60 -8.27 0.87 12.11
C LEU A 60 -9.77 0.87 12.40
N ALA A 61 -10.53 1.76 11.76
CA ALA A 61 -11.98 1.86 11.93
C ALA A 61 -12.73 0.63 11.41
N ARG A 62 -12.25 -0.01 10.33
CA ARG A 62 -12.93 -1.14 9.66
C ARG A 62 -12.42 -2.51 10.10
N GLY A 63 -11.13 -2.62 10.37
CA GLY A 63 -10.48 -3.89 10.68
C GLY A 63 -10.51 -4.27 12.15
N ASN A 64 -10.70 -3.29 13.05
CA ASN A 64 -10.53 -3.39 14.50
C ASN A 64 -9.41 -4.37 14.92
N PRO A 65 -8.18 -4.23 14.40
CA PRO A 65 -7.13 -5.23 14.60
C PRO A 65 -6.59 -5.28 16.03
N GLY A 66 -7.00 -4.37 16.92
CA GLY A 66 -6.33 -4.13 18.20
C GLY A 66 -4.98 -3.42 18.01
N ARG A 67 -4.28 -3.16 19.12
CA ARG A 67 -2.88 -2.72 19.06
C ARG A 67 -1.99 -3.93 18.76
N CYS A 68 -1.10 -3.79 17.79
CA CYS A 68 -0.07 -4.80 17.52
C CYS A 68 1.01 -4.71 18.61
N ALA A 69 1.37 -5.83 19.22
CA ALA A 69 2.37 -5.92 20.28
C ALA A 69 3.79 -6.15 19.73
N ASP A 70 3.91 -6.79 18.56
CA ASP A 70 5.20 -7.12 17.95
C ASP A 70 5.18 -7.00 16.41
N PHE A 71 6.33 -7.24 15.80
CA PHE A 71 6.52 -7.12 14.35
C PHE A 71 5.82 -8.25 13.57
N LYS A 72 5.56 -9.41 14.19
CA LYS A 72 4.81 -10.51 13.57
C LYS A 72 3.33 -10.17 13.45
N GLU A 73 2.75 -9.60 14.51
CA GLU A 73 1.38 -9.09 14.48
C GLU A 73 1.26 -7.93 13.48
N THR A 74 2.26 -7.06 13.41
CA THR A 74 2.33 -5.98 12.43
C THR A 74 2.35 -6.52 10.99
N ALA A 75 3.16 -7.55 10.72
CA ALA A 75 3.19 -8.20 9.41
C ALA A 75 1.82 -8.80 9.03
N ALA A 76 1.16 -9.48 9.99
CA ALA A 76 -0.18 -10.02 9.77
C ALA A 76 -1.24 -8.93 9.54
N ALA A 77 -1.13 -7.79 10.23
CA ALA A 77 -1.99 -6.63 10.01
C ALA A 77 -1.78 -6.04 8.60
N ILE A 78 -0.54 -5.96 8.12
CA ILE A 78 -0.25 -5.49 6.77
C ILE A 78 -0.91 -6.41 5.73
N VAL A 79 -0.83 -7.74 5.87
CA VAL A 79 -1.51 -8.70 4.98
C VAL A 79 -3.03 -8.46 4.94
N LYS A 80 -3.67 -8.21 6.09
CA LYS A 80 -5.09 -7.86 6.16
C LYS A 80 -5.39 -6.53 5.44
N GLY A 81 -4.51 -5.54 5.57
CA GLY A 81 -4.60 -4.28 4.85
C GLY A 81 -4.56 -4.45 3.33
N PHE A 82 -3.63 -5.27 2.82
CA PHE A 82 -3.58 -5.62 1.40
C PHE A 82 -4.88 -6.25 0.91
N LYS A 83 -5.44 -7.18 1.69
CA LYS A 83 -6.73 -7.81 1.35
C LYS A 83 -7.88 -6.80 1.35
N LEU A 84 -7.88 -5.85 2.28
CA LEU A 84 -8.91 -4.84 2.41
C LEU A 84 -8.90 -3.82 1.26
N PHE A 85 -7.72 -3.34 0.88
CA PHE A 85 -7.58 -2.22 -0.06
C PHE A 85 -7.27 -2.64 -1.50
N LEU A 86 -6.56 -3.75 -1.70
CA LEU A 86 -6.13 -4.22 -3.02
C LEU A 86 -6.72 -5.58 -3.39
N GLY A 87 -7.44 -6.24 -2.47
CA GLY A 87 -8.05 -7.55 -2.72
C GLY A 87 -7.06 -8.71 -2.81
N ILE A 88 -5.76 -8.48 -2.57
CA ILE A 88 -4.71 -9.50 -2.62
C ILE A 88 -4.28 -9.92 -1.22
N THR A 89 -3.78 -11.15 -1.07
CA THR A 89 -3.27 -11.67 0.21
C THR A 89 -1.81 -12.07 0.04
N PRO A 90 -0.85 -11.16 0.32
CA PRO A 90 0.57 -11.47 0.20
C PRO A 90 1.01 -12.48 1.26
N THR A 91 2.07 -13.23 0.94
CA THR A 91 2.67 -14.22 1.83
C THR A 91 3.84 -13.59 2.60
N ILE A 92 3.89 -13.79 3.91
CA ILE A 92 5.02 -13.35 4.73
C ILE A 92 6.11 -14.43 4.70
N SER A 93 7.36 -14.02 4.49
CA SER A 93 8.52 -14.92 4.48
C SER A 93 9.77 -14.23 5.04
N LYS A 94 10.86 -15.00 5.21
CA LYS A 94 12.19 -14.47 5.58
C LYS A 94 12.19 -13.57 6.83
N PHE A 95 11.59 -14.02 7.92
CA PHE A 95 11.76 -13.33 9.19
C PHE A 95 13.22 -13.39 9.64
N SER A 96 13.79 -12.25 10.04
CA SER A 96 15.11 -12.22 10.66
C SER A 96 15.11 -12.98 11.99
N ALA A 97 16.28 -13.46 12.41
CA ALA A 97 16.44 -14.11 13.72
C ALA A 97 16.11 -13.15 14.88
N ALA A 98 16.38 -11.85 14.71
CA ALA A 98 16.05 -10.80 15.66
C ALA A 98 14.54 -10.46 15.67
N GLY A 99 13.79 -10.86 14.64
CA GLY A 99 12.35 -10.60 14.54
C GLY A 99 11.99 -9.17 14.15
N ASP A 100 12.95 -8.41 13.63
CA ASP A 100 12.84 -6.99 13.22
C ASP A 100 12.76 -6.78 11.70
N GLU A 101 12.86 -7.85 10.90
CA GLU A 101 12.71 -7.81 9.44
C GLU A 101 11.86 -8.98 8.96
N PHE A 102 11.10 -8.74 7.88
CA PHE A 102 10.39 -9.78 7.12
C PHE A 102 10.23 -9.34 5.66
N SER A 103 9.90 -10.28 4.79
CA SER A 103 9.57 -10.05 3.39
C SER A 103 8.09 -10.30 3.13
N LEU A 104 7.45 -9.42 2.36
CA LEU A 104 6.12 -9.64 1.79
C LEU A 104 6.28 -10.08 0.34
N ILE A 105 5.75 -11.25 0.02
CA ILE A 105 5.75 -11.83 -1.32
C ILE A 105 4.38 -11.65 -1.92
N LEU A 106 4.33 -10.95 -3.06
CA LEU A 106 3.10 -10.73 -3.82
C LEU A 106 3.16 -11.65 -5.05
N ASP A 107 2.33 -12.70 -5.06
CA ASP A 107 2.22 -13.59 -6.23
C ASP A 107 1.52 -12.88 -7.41
N THR A 108 0.64 -11.93 -7.09
CA THR A 108 -0.08 -11.08 -8.04
C THR A 108 -0.03 -9.64 -7.58
N ASN A 109 0.26 -8.72 -8.51
CA ASN A 109 0.25 -7.28 -8.23
C ASN A 109 -0.71 -6.56 -9.19
N PRO A 110 -1.90 -6.13 -8.74
CA PRO A 110 -2.91 -5.54 -9.62
C PRO A 110 -2.45 -4.22 -10.24
N LEU A 111 -1.45 -3.54 -9.64
CA LEU A 111 -0.91 -2.30 -10.19
C LEU A 111 -0.15 -2.52 -11.49
N THR A 112 0.43 -3.70 -11.68
CA THR A 112 1.24 -4.01 -12.87
C THR A 112 0.42 -4.63 -14.00
N ASP A 113 -0.89 -4.80 -13.82
CA ASP A 113 -1.75 -5.27 -14.91
C ASP A 113 -1.72 -4.24 -16.04
N PHE A 114 -1.51 -4.70 -17.28
CA PHE A 114 -1.41 -3.87 -18.49
C PHE A 114 -0.17 -2.95 -18.56
N VAL A 115 0.84 -3.16 -17.72
CA VAL A 115 2.05 -2.34 -17.69
C VAL A 115 3.20 -3.06 -18.40
N ASP A 116 3.86 -2.33 -19.30
CA ASP A 116 5.16 -2.71 -19.86
C ASP A 116 6.14 -1.56 -19.69
N LEU A 117 7.30 -1.84 -19.07
CA LEU A 117 8.28 -0.81 -18.73
C LEU A 117 9.30 -0.64 -19.87
N PRO A 118 9.51 0.59 -20.37
CA PRO A 118 10.54 0.82 -21.39
C PRO A 118 11.94 0.45 -20.87
N PRO A 119 12.85 -0.05 -21.72
CA PRO A 119 14.22 -0.40 -21.33
C PRO A 119 15.02 0.74 -20.67
N LYS A 120 14.66 1.98 -21.00
CA LYS A 120 15.26 3.19 -20.41
C LYS A 120 15.01 3.30 -18.89
N HIS A 121 13.93 2.70 -18.38
CA HIS A 121 13.47 2.79 -16.99
C HIS A 121 13.72 1.49 -16.22
N SER A 122 14.91 0.91 -16.39
CA SER A 122 15.28 -0.37 -15.77
C SER A 122 15.33 -0.36 -14.24
N ASN A 123 15.52 0.81 -13.61
CA ASN A 123 15.58 0.97 -12.16
C ASN A 123 14.29 1.56 -11.56
N LEU A 124 13.26 1.74 -12.40
CA LEU A 124 11.96 2.23 -11.95
C LEU A 124 11.25 1.15 -11.12
N LEU A 125 11.00 1.48 -9.85
CA LEU A 125 10.18 0.69 -8.95
C LEU A 125 8.72 1.08 -9.16
N TYR A 126 8.10 0.52 -10.21
CA TYR A 126 6.77 0.92 -10.65
C TYR A 126 5.72 0.94 -9.53
N SER A 127 5.78 0.02 -8.56
CA SER A 127 4.85 -0.06 -7.42
C SER A 127 5.39 0.53 -6.11
N ASN A 128 6.38 1.45 -6.16
CA ASN A 128 7.00 2.01 -4.95
C ASN A 128 6.01 2.78 -4.05
N VAL A 129 4.85 3.17 -4.59
CA VAL A 129 3.73 3.71 -3.82
C VAL A 129 3.31 2.79 -2.67
N LEU A 130 3.39 1.47 -2.84
CA LEU A 130 3.02 0.49 -1.83
C LEU A 130 3.97 0.53 -0.64
N ALA A 131 5.28 0.60 -0.90
CA ALA A 131 6.29 0.75 0.15
C ALA A 131 6.08 2.06 0.91
N GLY A 132 5.82 3.16 0.20
CA GLY A 132 5.45 4.44 0.80
C GLY A 132 4.22 4.31 1.71
N ALA A 133 3.14 3.68 1.23
CA ALA A 133 1.90 3.52 1.98
C ALA A 133 2.09 2.73 3.27
N ILE A 134 2.87 1.64 3.24
CA ILE A 134 3.21 0.86 4.44
C ILE A 134 3.98 1.76 5.43
N ARG A 135 5.03 2.46 4.98
CA ARG A 135 5.81 3.36 5.85
C ARG A 135 4.93 4.43 6.50
N GLY A 136 4.07 5.07 5.71
CA GLY A 136 3.18 6.13 6.19
C GLY A 136 2.18 5.61 7.23
N ALA A 137 1.59 4.45 6.99
CA ALA A 137 0.66 3.82 7.92
C ALA A 137 1.33 3.46 9.25
N LEU A 138 2.50 2.80 9.20
CA LEU A 138 3.25 2.41 10.40
C LEU A 138 3.74 3.62 11.20
N HIS A 139 4.15 4.70 10.53
CA HIS A 139 4.57 5.95 11.17
C HIS A 139 3.45 6.63 11.98
N ASN A 140 2.20 6.51 11.53
CA ASN A 140 1.06 7.10 12.24
C ASN A 140 0.76 6.34 13.54
N VAL A 141 0.83 5.00 13.51
CA VAL A 141 0.51 4.14 14.68
C VAL A 141 1.65 3.96 15.67
N SER A 142 2.87 4.33 15.30
CA SER A 142 4.04 4.31 16.19
C SER A 142 4.19 5.60 17.03
N ARG A 143 3.24 6.54 16.95
CA ARG A 143 3.18 7.75 17.76
C ARG A 143 2.20 7.60 18.92
#